data_AF-A0A4C1STQ6-F1
#
_entry.id   AF-A0A4C1STQ6-F1
#
_cell.length_a   1.000
_cell.length_b   1.000
_cell.length_c   1.000
_cell.angle_alpha   90.00
_cell.angle_beta   90.00
_cell.angle_gamma   90.00
#
_symmetry.space_group_name_H-M   'P 1'
#
loop_
_entity.id
_entity.type
_entity.pdbx_description
1 polymer ?
#
loop_
_entity_poly.entity_id
_entity_poly.type
_entity_poly.pdbx_seq_one_letter_code
_entity_poly.pdbx_strand_id
1 'polypeptide(L)'
;MISKPKGFMLEMMSVDPCLKRLSAILNDEAYSNYLATTSAYQYHHLRTGFWEGSRLYNLLRILWLVLSMHLQTPGALWAHPEYCNWVQKFILEDPEPAVRREICAGLYRICLGNSQSYQLLLAPLLRKLISFLSVAEKMTYSHHSPYMLSDDGKEPYGPACRDYFWLLARLVDTLSPEMIKSSLESSSFNEEAIDIEKLCQSVAQSILTRDFYEIRYGMQDDGLVGLINLMSNLVKYDPTFKYSSKAVQFIEQIFEFLFDMPSPHNRQNPNVNLPHPELQL
;
A
#
# COMPACT_ATOMS: atom_id res chain seq x y z
N MET A 1 0.43 -14.31 27.81
CA MET A 1 1.50 -14.90 26.98
C MET A 1 0.97 -16.16 26.34
N ILE A 2 0.69 -16.16 25.04
CA ILE A 2 0.33 -17.40 24.33
C ILE A 2 1.64 -18.15 24.06
N SER A 3 1.70 -19.42 24.49
CA SER A 3 2.88 -20.28 24.40
C SER A 3 3.35 -20.39 22.96
N LYS A 4 4.66 -20.21 22.70
CA LYS A 4 5.24 -20.60 21.41
C LYS A 4 4.90 -22.07 21.14
N PRO A 5 4.40 -22.41 19.94
CA PRO A 5 4.17 -23.80 19.58
C PRO A 5 5.49 -24.59 19.70
N LYS A 6 5.41 -25.78 20.30
CA LYS A 6 6.56 -26.69 20.47
C LYS A 6 7.04 -27.16 19.09
N GLY A 7 8.37 -27.28 18.91
CA GLY A 7 9.00 -27.68 17.63
C GLY A 7 8.35 -28.90 16.96
N PHE A 8 7.99 -29.93 17.74
CA PHE A 8 7.37 -31.14 17.20
C PHE A 8 5.96 -30.90 16.60
N MET A 9 5.18 -29.94 17.13
CA MET A 9 3.86 -29.61 16.55
C MET A 9 4.01 -28.94 15.18
N LEU A 10 5.15 -28.29 14.96
CA LEU A 10 5.47 -27.57 13.73
C LEU A 10 5.99 -28.54 12.66
N GLU A 11 6.71 -29.60 13.05
CA GLU A 11 7.13 -30.69 12.14
C GLU A 11 5.96 -31.53 11.62
N MET A 12 4.85 -31.59 12.36
CA MET A 12 3.63 -32.32 11.93
C MET A 12 2.71 -31.48 11.02
N MET A 13 3.03 -30.21 10.77
CA MET A 13 2.15 -29.29 10.06
C MET A 13 2.49 -29.26 8.57
N SER A 14 1.54 -29.65 7.72
CA SER A 14 1.67 -29.49 6.27
C SER A 14 1.43 -28.04 5.85
N VAL A 15 2.44 -27.43 5.23
CA VAL A 15 2.45 -25.99 4.90
C VAL A 15 1.40 -25.65 3.86
N ASP A 16 1.37 -26.34 2.71
CA ASP A 16 0.45 -26.02 1.62
C ASP A 16 -1.03 -26.14 2.02
N PRO A 17 -1.49 -27.22 2.69
CA PRO A 17 -2.88 -27.30 3.15
C PRO A 17 -3.23 -26.19 4.15
N CYS A 18 -2.28 -25.78 5.00
CA CYS A 18 -2.53 -24.69 5.92
C CYS A 18 -2.58 -23.33 5.22
N LEU A 19 -1.63 -23.03 4.32
CA LEU A 19 -1.65 -21.81 3.52
C LEU A 19 -2.91 -21.72 2.68
N LYS A 20 -3.33 -22.83 2.06
CA LYS A 20 -4.58 -22.91 1.32
C LYS A 20 -5.79 -22.64 2.22
N ARG A 21 -5.83 -23.22 3.42
CA ARG A 21 -6.94 -23.01 4.36
C ARG A 21 -6.99 -21.58 4.90
N LEU A 22 -5.84 -21.01 5.28
CA LEU A 22 -5.75 -19.63 5.77
C LEU A 22 -6.08 -18.63 4.67
N SER A 23 -5.58 -18.86 3.45
CA SER A 23 -5.92 -18.05 2.29
C SER A 23 -7.41 -18.16 1.97
N ALA A 24 -8.03 -19.34 2.04
CA ALA A 24 -9.48 -19.49 1.85
C ALA A 24 -10.30 -18.73 2.91
N ILE A 25 -9.83 -18.69 4.16
CA ILE A 25 -10.45 -17.88 5.24
C ILE A 25 -10.31 -16.39 4.95
N LEU A 26 -9.13 -15.93 4.53
CA LEU A 26 -8.85 -14.51 4.24
C LEU A 26 -9.54 -14.02 2.96
N ASN A 27 -9.53 -14.82 1.91
CA ASN A 27 -10.28 -14.56 0.69
C ASN A 27 -11.79 -14.66 0.91
N ASP A 28 -12.17 -15.34 1.99
CA ASP A 28 -13.53 -15.48 2.48
C ASP A 28 -14.41 -16.16 1.42
N GLU A 29 -14.20 -17.46 1.20
CA GLU A 29 -15.12 -18.27 0.36
C GLU A 29 -16.58 -18.22 0.87
N ALA A 30 -16.80 -17.86 2.14
CA ALA A 30 -18.12 -17.58 2.68
C ALA A 30 -18.69 -16.21 2.21
N TYR A 31 -17.86 -15.18 2.02
CA TYR A 31 -18.22 -13.87 1.45
C TYR A 31 -18.78 -13.95 0.03
N SER A 32 -18.15 -14.72 -0.86
CA SER A 32 -18.65 -14.89 -2.24
C SER A 32 -20.01 -15.60 -2.28
N ASN A 33 -20.24 -16.57 -1.39
CA ASN A 33 -21.51 -17.29 -1.30
C ASN A 33 -22.62 -16.48 -0.59
N TYR A 34 -22.25 -15.60 0.35
CA TYR A 34 -23.21 -14.81 1.13
C TYR A 34 -23.66 -13.51 0.44
N LEU A 35 -22.76 -12.81 -0.27
CA LEU A 35 -23.13 -11.66 -1.11
C LEU A 35 -24.01 -12.05 -2.30
N ALA A 36 -23.90 -13.30 -2.78
CA ALA A 36 -24.81 -13.83 -3.80
C ALA A 36 -26.26 -13.95 -3.30
N THR A 37 -26.49 -13.90 -1.98
CA THR A 37 -27.80 -14.18 -1.36
C THR A 37 -28.33 -13.06 -0.47
N THR A 38 -27.54 -12.05 -0.11
CA THR A 38 -27.93 -10.99 0.85
C THR A 38 -27.45 -9.60 0.41
N SER A 39 -28.23 -8.56 0.71
CA SER A 39 -27.88 -7.16 0.41
C SER A 39 -26.62 -6.68 1.16
N ALA A 40 -25.74 -5.94 0.49
CA ALA A 40 -24.45 -5.50 1.04
C ALA A 40 -24.57 -4.74 2.39
N TYR A 41 -25.65 -3.98 2.57
CA TYR A 41 -25.91 -3.19 3.79
C TYR A 41 -26.10 -4.05 5.05
N GLN A 42 -26.83 -5.15 4.97
CA GLN A 42 -27.09 -6.04 6.12
C GLN A 42 -25.80 -6.76 6.58
N TYR A 43 -24.86 -6.98 5.68
CA TYR A 43 -23.58 -7.61 6.00
C TYR A 43 -22.63 -6.69 6.78
N HIS A 44 -22.59 -5.39 6.48
CA HIS A 44 -21.71 -4.45 7.20
C HIS A 44 -21.96 -4.45 8.71
N HIS A 45 -23.23 -4.56 9.14
CA HIS A 45 -23.60 -4.66 10.56
C HIS A 45 -23.27 -6.01 11.21
N LEU A 46 -23.11 -7.08 10.44
CA LEU A 46 -22.67 -8.39 10.93
C LEU A 46 -21.14 -8.48 11.03
N ARG A 47 -20.44 -7.78 10.12
CA ARG A 47 -18.97 -7.79 10.03
C ARG A 47 -18.30 -7.03 11.19
N THR A 48 -18.97 -6.04 11.76
CA THR A 48 -18.46 -5.18 12.85
C THR A 48 -18.01 -5.93 14.11
N GLY A 49 -18.30 -7.23 14.25
CA GLY A 49 -17.77 -8.07 15.34
C GLY A 49 -16.81 -9.20 14.93
N PHE A 50 -16.70 -9.54 13.64
CA PHE A 50 -15.92 -10.71 13.20
C PHE A 50 -14.44 -10.40 12.98
N TRP A 51 -14.14 -9.20 12.46
CA TRP A 51 -12.78 -8.72 12.22
C TRP A 51 -12.36 -7.62 13.20
N GLU A 52 -12.83 -7.69 14.45
CA GLU A 52 -12.25 -6.89 15.54
C GLU A 52 -10.72 -7.01 15.47
N GLY A 53 -10.00 -5.89 15.49
CA GLY A 53 -8.60 -5.80 15.05
C GLY A 53 -7.64 -6.84 15.65
N SER A 54 -7.96 -7.37 16.85
CA SER A 54 -7.20 -8.45 17.48
C SER A 54 -7.26 -9.79 16.71
N ARG A 55 -8.39 -10.16 16.10
CA ARG A 55 -8.57 -11.44 15.39
C ARG A 55 -7.85 -11.46 14.05
N LEU A 56 -7.94 -10.35 13.29
CA LEU A 56 -7.28 -10.21 12.00
C LEU A 56 -5.76 -10.19 12.16
N TYR A 57 -5.27 -9.43 13.14
CA TYR A 57 -3.86 -9.45 13.52
C TYR A 57 -3.39 -10.86 13.89
N ASN A 58 -4.15 -11.58 14.72
CA ASN A 58 -3.81 -12.95 15.10
C ASN A 58 -3.81 -13.91 13.89
N LEU A 59 -4.72 -13.74 12.93
CA LEU A 59 -4.77 -14.58 11.73
C LEU A 59 -3.60 -14.30 10.78
N LEU A 60 -3.24 -13.03 10.56
CA LEU A 60 -2.01 -12.65 9.84
C LEU A 60 -0.76 -13.19 10.53
N ARG A 61 -0.75 -13.18 11.87
CA ARG A 61 0.36 -13.70 12.67
C ARG A 61 0.45 -15.22 12.61
N ILE A 62 -0.68 -15.93 12.52
CA ILE A 62 -0.71 -17.38 12.27
C ILE A 62 -0.23 -17.68 10.85
N LEU A 63 -0.69 -16.94 9.84
CA LEU A 63 -0.19 -17.05 8.46
C LEU A 63 1.33 -16.86 8.43
N TRP A 64 1.85 -15.88 9.16
CA TRP A 64 3.28 -15.65 9.31
C TRP A 64 4.01 -16.81 10.00
N LEU A 65 3.46 -17.37 11.09
CA LEU A 65 4.04 -18.54 11.75
C LEU A 65 4.19 -19.68 10.74
N VAL A 66 3.16 -19.95 9.94
CA VAL A 66 3.19 -21.01 8.93
C VAL A 66 4.24 -20.75 7.85
N LEU A 67 4.35 -19.52 7.36
CA LEU A 67 5.36 -19.14 6.35
C LEU A 67 6.79 -19.18 6.89
N SER A 68 7.00 -18.77 8.14
CA SER A 68 8.33 -18.71 8.75
C SER A 68 8.89 -20.08 9.11
N MET A 69 8.04 -21.11 9.22
CA MET A 69 8.48 -22.48 9.51
C MET A 69 9.04 -23.19 8.28
N HIS A 70 8.75 -22.68 7.08
CA HIS A 70 9.25 -23.25 5.83
C HIS A 70 10.17 -22.26 5.14
N LEU A 71 11.42 -22.19 5.62
CA LEU A 71 12.50 -21.37 5.04
C LEU A 71 12.79 -21.68 3.55
N GLN A 72 12.18 -22.72 2.98
CA GLN A 72 12.43 -23.18 1.62
C GLN A 72 11.46 -22.63 0.56
N THR A 73 10.33 -22.00 0.94
CA THR A 73 9.42 -21.39 -0.06
C THR A 73 8.80 -20.07 0.40
N PRO A 74 9.58 -19.00 0.59
CA PRO A 74 9.04 -17.65 0.82
C PRO A 74 8.09 -17.19 -0.29
N GLY A 75 8.39 -17.64 -1.50
CA GLY A 75 7.58 -17.42 -2.67
C GLY A 75 6.27 -18.20 -2.66
N ALA A 76 6.05 -19.24 -1.85
CA ALA A 76 4.85 -20.08 -1.97
C ALA A 76 3.54 -19.31 -1.77
N LEU A 77 3.51 -18.33 -0.85
CA LEU A 77 2.34 -17.46 -0.70
C LEU A 77 2.12 -16.64 -1.97
N TRP A 78 3.20 -16.04 -2.49
CA TRP A 78 3.17 -15.07 -3.60
C TRP A 78 3.14 -15.71 -4.99
N ALA A 79 3.53 -16.99 -5.10
CA ALA A 79 3.61 -17.77 -6.32
C ALA A 79 2.21 -18.14 -6.85
N HIS A 80 1.24 -18.22 -5.93
CA HIS A 80 -0.14 -18.56 -6.21
C HIS A 80 -0.99 -17.29 -6.06
N PRO A 81 -1.47 -16.68 -7.17
CA PRO A 81 -2.31 -15.48 -7.12
C PRO A 81 -3.52 -15.65 -6.19
N GLU A 82 -4.12 -16.84 -6.19
CA GLU A 82 -5.23 -17.23 -5.33
C GLU A 82 -4.95 -17.09 -3.83
N TYR A 83 -3.69 -17.22 -3.38
CA TYR A 83 -3.33 -17.08 -1.97
C TYR A 83 -3.18 -15.63 -1.52
N CYS A 84 -3.11 -14.68 -2.46
CA CYS A 84 -2.86 -13.26 -2.17
C CYS A 84 -3.99 -12.32 -2.62
N ASN A 85 -5.10 -12.83 -3.15
CA ASN A 85 -6.22 -11.99 -3.58
C ASN A 85 -6.79 -11.13 -2.43
N TRP A 86 -6.75 -11.65 -1.20
CA TRP A 86 -7.16 -10.93 0.00
C TRP A 86 -6.32 -9.68 0.26
N VAL A 87 -5.07 -9.61 -0.22
CA VAL A 87 -4.16 -8.48 0.06
C VAL A 87 -4.73 -7.19 -0.52
N GLN A 88 -5.13 -7.21 -1.80
CA GLN A 88 -5.77 -6.06 -2.44
C GLN A 88 -7.11 -5.74 -1.76
N LYS A 89 -7.94 -6.77 -1.53
CA LYS A 89 -9.25 -6.65 -0.89
C LYS A 89 -9.15 -5.92 0.46
N PHE A 90 -8.21 -6.32 1.31
CA PHE A 90 -8.08 -5.75 2.65
C PHE A 90 -7.34 -4.41 2.69
N ILE A 91 -6.40 -4.14 1.78
CA ILE A 91 -5.62 -2.90 1.79
C ILE A 91 -6.34 -1.78 1.04
N LEU A 92 -6.99 -2.09 -0.08
CA LEU A 92 -7.55 -1.09 -1.01
C LEU A 92 -9.09 -1.09 -1.07
N GLU A 93 -9.75 -2.21 -0.76
CA GLU A 93 -11.21 -2.33 -0.97
C GLU A 93 -12.00 -2.43 0.33
N ASP A 94 -11.33 -2.67 1.47
CA ASP A 94 -12.00 -2.79 2.74
C ASP A 94 -12.61 -1.45 3.14
N PRO A 95 -13.91 -1.37 3.45
CA PRO A 95 -14.53 -0.13 3.88
C PRO A 95 -13.91 0.38 5.18
N GLU A 96 -13.51 -0.48 6.12
CA GLU A 96 -13.19 -0.09 7.49
C GLU A 96 -11.73 0.42 7.62
N PRO A 97 -11.49 1.71 7.93
CA PRO A 97 -10.13 2.26 8.04
C PRO A 97 -9.28 1.55 9.09
N ALA A 98 -9.89 1.15 10.21
CA ALA A 98 -9.20 0.41 11.27
C ALA A 98 -8.66 -0.95 10.79
N VAL A 99 -9.42 -1.63 9.92
CA VAL A 99 -9.04 -2.91 9.32
C VAL A 99 -7.85 -2.71 8.37
N ARG A 100 -7.94 -1.72 7.46
CA ARG A 100 -6.85 -1.40 6.53
C ARG A 100 -5.55 -1.08 7.27
N ARG A 101 -5.63 -0.21 8.28
CA ARG A 101 -4.49 0.19 9.11
C ARG A 101 -3.86 -1.00 9.83
N GLU A 102 -4.67 -1.88 10.40
CA GLU A 102 -4.16 -3.05 11.12
C GLU A 102 -3.50 -4.06 10.18
N ILE A 103 -4.06 -4.26 8.98
CA ILE A 103 -3.45 -5.09 7.93
C ILE A 103 -2.11 -4.52 7.48
N CYS A 104 -2.08 -3.23 7.13
CA CYS A 104 -0.86 -2.57 6.70
C CYS A 104 0.21 -2.60 7.80
N ALA A 105 -0.14 -2.28 9.04
CA ALA A 105 0.78 -2.36 10.17
C ALA A 105 1.22 -3.81 10.46
N GLY A 106 0.31 -4.78 10.32
CA GLY A 106 0.59 -6.21 10.45
C GLY A 106 1.63 -6.69 9.45
N LEU A 107 1.42 -6.38 8.16
CA LEU A 107 2.35 -6.70 7.08
C LEU A 107 3.72 -6.05 7.27
N TYR A 108 3.74 -4.76 7.65
CA TYR A 108 5.00 -4.07 7.97
C TYR A 108 5.78 -4.77 9.10
N ARG A 109 5.10 -5.09 10.21
CA ARG A 109 5.71 -5.80 11.34
C ARG A 109 6.17 -7.21 10.98
N ILE A 110 5.48 -7.89 10.07
CA ILE A 110 5.87 -9.21 9.59
C ILE A 110 7.17 -9.12 8.78
N CYS A 111 7.27 -8.15 7.88
CA CYS A 111 8.50 -7.95 7.08
C CYS A 111 9.70 -7.58 7.94
N LEU A 112 9.53 -6.72 8.96
CA LEU A 112 10.65 -6.25 9.79
C LEU A 112 10.85 -7.01 11.10
N GLY A 113 10.00 -7.99 11.42
CA GLY A 113 9.99 -8.65 12.72
C GLY A 113 11.17 -9.59 12.97
N ASN A 114 11.86 -10.05 11.92
CA ASN A 114 13.13 -10.79 12.03
C ASN A 114 13.94 -10.70 10.72
N SER A 115 15.26 -10.85 10.80
CA SER A 115 16.19 -10.72 9.66
C SER A 115 15.95 -11.71 8.52
N GLN A 116 15.46 -12.92 8.84
CA GLN A 116 15.10 -13.92 7.84
C GLN A 116 13.83 -13.52 7.07
N SER A 117 12.80 -13.02 7.76
CA SER A 117 11.54 -12.55 7.17
C SER A 117 11.76 -11.33 6.29
N TYR A 118 12.68 -10.45 6.69
CA TYR A 118 13.10 -9.31 5.90
C TYR A 118 13.63 -9.74 4.53
N GLN A 119 14.55 -10.71 4.48
CA GLN A 119 15.12 -11.21 3.22
C GLN A 119 14.08 -11.94 2.34
N LEU A 120 13.21 -12.71 2.98
CA LEU A 120 12.34 -13.68 2.29
C LEU A 120 10.99 -13.11 1.85
N LEU A 121 10.44 -12.12 2.58
CA LEU A 121 9.08 -11.62 2.36
C LEU A 121 9.02 -10.21 1.80
N LEU A 122 10.03 -9.38 2.07
CA LEU A 122 9.99 -7.97 1.70
C LEU A 122 9.87 -7.80 0.18
N ALA A 123 10.77 -8.41 -0.59
CA ALA A 123 10.79 -8.23 -2.04
C ALA A 123 9.53 -8.79 -2.74
N PRO A 124 9.04 -10.01 -2.43
CA PRO A 124 7.78 -10.50 -3.00
C PRO A 124 6.55 -9.65 -2.63
N LEU A 125 6.41 -9.26 -1.36
CA LEU A 125 5.31 -8.38 -0.94
C LEU A 125 5.40 -7.04 -1.66
N LEU A 126 6.59 -6.46 -1.75
CA LEU A 126 6.81 -5.17 -2.38
C LEU A 126 6.45 -5.20 -3.86
N ARG A 127 6.84 -6.25 -4.60
CA ARG A 127 6.40 -6.46 -6.00
C ARG A 127 4.88 -6.51 -6.11
N LYS A 128 4.22 -7.21 -5.20
CA LYS A 128 2.76 -7.30 -5.19
C LYS A 128 2.13 -5.93 -4.92
N LEU A 129 2.66 -5.17 -3.95
CA LEU A 129 2.18 -3.82 -3.67
C LEU A 129 2.40 -2.88 -4.87
N ILE A 130 3.56 -2.92 -5.53
CA ILE A 130 3.84 -2.15 -6.75
C ILE A 130 2.82 -2.48 -7.85
N SER A 131 2.38 -3.74 -7.98
CA SER A 131 1.35 -4.13 -8.96
C SER A 131 -0.01 -3.46 -8.73
N PHE A 132 -0.27 -2.96 -7.50
CA PHE A 132 -1.49 -2.25 -7.16
C PHE A 132 -1.38 -0.73 -7.36
N LEU A 133 -0.20 -0.21 -7.73
CA LEU A 133 0.07 1.23 -7.77
C LEU A 133 -0.91 1.96 -8.70
N SER A 134 -1.17 1.42 -9.88
CA SER A 134 -2.07 2.00 -10.89
C SER A 134 -3.54 2.03 -10.45
N VAL A 135 -3.92 1.18 -9.50
CA VAL A 135 -5.24 1.16 -8.89
C VAL A 135 -5.28 2.19 -7.75
N ALA A 136 -4.29 2.14 -6.86
CA ALA A 136 -4.22 3.00 -5.68
C ALA A 136 -4.08 4.49 -6.04
N GLU A 137 -3.31 4.83 -7.07
CA GLU A 137 -3.12 6.22 -7.49
C GLU A 137 -4.43 6.87 -7.97
N LYS A 138 -5.39 6.10 -8.48
CA LYS A 138 -6.67 6.65 -9.00
C LYS A 138 -7.75 6.74 -7.94
N MET A 139 -7.47 6.30 -6.71
CA MET A 139 -8.44 6.37 -5.63
C MET A 139 -8.63 7.81 -5.17
N THR A 140 -9.88 8.24 -5.22
CA THR A 140 -10.34 9.54 -4.74
C THR A 140 -11.42 9.33 -3.68
N TYR A 141 -11.77 10.40 -2.98
CA TYR A 141 -12.94 10.38 -2.10
C TYR A 141 -14.18 10.06 -2.93
N SER A 142 -14.71 8.85 -2.76
CA SER A 142 -15.99 8.50 -3.37
C SER A 142 -17.10 9.25 -2.62
N HIS A 143 -17.73 10.22 -3.29
CA HIS A 143 -18.97 10.83 -2.81
C HIS A 143 -20.15 9.83 -2.71
N HIS A 144 -19.94 8.57 -3.13
CA HIS A 144 -20.95 7.52 -3.12
C HIS A 144 -20.88 6.65 -1.86
N SER A 145 -21.19 7.25 -0.71
CA SER A 145 -21.96 6.49 0.29
C SER A 145 -22.83 7.41 1.14
N PRO A 146 -23.96 7.90 0.60
CA PRO A 146 -24.95 8.63 1.40
C PRO A 146 -25.60 7.78 2.51
N TYR A 147 -25.27 6.48 2.60
CA TYR A 147 -25.80 5.53 3.58
C TYR A 147 -24.85 5.26 4.76
N MET A 148 -23.63 5.79 4.75
CA MET A 148 -22.69 5.66 5.86
C MET A 148 -22.74 6.94 6.68
N LEU A 149 -23.84 7.11 7.42
CA LEU A 149 -23.94 8.14 8.45
C LEU A 149 -22.69 8.04 9.33
N SER A 150 -21.95 9.13 9.39
CA SER A 150 -20.84 9.32 10.31
C SER A 150 -21.33 9.03 11.72
N ASP A 151 -21.00 7.85 12.22
CA ASP A 151 -21.17 7.50 13.63
C ASP A 151 -20.28 8.48 14.41
N ASP A 152 -20.88 9.39 15.17
CA ASP A 152 -20.21 10.52 15.80
C ASP A 152 -19.00 10.04 16.63
N GLY A 153 -17.80 10.26 16.09
CA GLY A 153 -16.52 9.90 16.72
C GLY A 153 -15.68 8.83 16.00
N LYS A 154 -16.18 8.20 14.94
CA LYS A 154 -15.36 7.28 14.10
C LYS A 154 -14.62 8.05 13.02
N GLU A 155 -13.39 7.60 12.74
CA GLU A 155 -12.56 8.16 11.67
C GLU A 155 -13.33 8.12 10.35
N PRO A 156 -13.38 9.22 9.58
CA PRO A 156 -14.10 9.25 8.32
C PRO A 156 -13.58 8.15 7.40
N TYR A 157 -14.51 7.56 6.63
CA TYR A 157 -14.19 6.64 5.56
C TYR A 157 -13.38 7.39 4.48
N GLY A 158 -12.06 7.47 4.66
CA GLY A 158 -11.11 8.05 3.71
C GLY A 158 -10.73 7.07 2.60
N PRO A 159 -10.09 7.55 1.52
CA PRO A 159 -9.66 6.70 0.43
C PRO A 159 -8.66 5.67 0.97
N ALA A 160 -8.88 4.41 0.58
CA ALA A 160 -8.07 3.30 1.07
C ALA A 160 -6.58 3.39 0.66
N CYS A 161 -6.26 4.20 -0.35
CA CYS A 161 -4.90 4.37 -0.84
C CYS A 161 -3.92 4.96 0.21
N ARG A 162 -4.41 5.68 1.23
CA ARG A 162 -3.53 6.29 2.25
C ARG A 162 -2.72 5.26 3.03
N ASP A 163 -3.35 4.23 3.58
CA ASP A 163 -2.68 3.17 4.35
C ASP A 163 -1.77 2.32 3.44
N TYR A 164 -2.18 2.13 2.17
CA TYR A 164 -1.37 1.48 1.14
C TYR A 164 -0.06 2.25 0.89
N PHE A 165 -0.14 3.55 0.61
CA PHE A 165 1.05 4.36 0.34
C PHE A 165 1.94 4.48 1.57
N TRP A 166 1.36 4.53 2.77
CA TRP A 166 2.12 4.46 4.02
C TRP A 166 2.96 3.18 4.12
N LEU A 167 2.34 2.02 3.87
CA LEU A 167 3.03 0.72 3.89
C LEU A 167 4.11 0.67 2.82
N LEU A 168 3.75 0.98 1.57
CA LEU A 168 4.64 0.91 0.42
C LEU A 168 5.87 1.79 0.63
N ALA A 169 5.67 3.05 1.01
CA ALA A 169 6.75 3.99 1.26
C ALA A 169 7.68 3.49 2.37
N ARG A 170 7.14 2.93 3.46
CA ARG A 170 7.94 2.39 4.57
C ARG A 170 8.74 1.16 4.19
N LEU A 171 8.17 0.25 3.40
CA LEU A 171 8.89 -0.94 2.94
C LEU A 171 10.01 -0.57 1.95
N VAL A 172 9.76 0.38 1.04
CA VAL A 172 10.77 0.93 0.13
C VAL A 172 11.91 1.57 0.91
N ASP A 173 11.63 2.35 1.96
CA ASP A 173 12.63 3.01 2.80
C ASP A 173 13.51 2.03 3.59
N THR A 174 13.10 0.76 3.68
CA THR A 174 13.85 -0.29 4.38
C THR A 174 14.63 -1.21 3.46
N LEU A 175 14.60 -1.03 2.13
CA LEU A 175 15.31 -1.91 1.20
C LEU A 175 16.82 -1.87 1.42
N SER A 176 17.44 -3.05 1.31
CA SER A 176 18.88 -3.22 1.38
C SER A 176 19.47 -3.26 -0.03
N PRO A 177 20.77 -2.91 -0.19
CA PRO A 177 21.40 -2.85 -1.51
C PRO A 177 21.28 -4.14 -2.32
N GLU A 178 21.33 -5.32 -1.67
CA GLU A 178 21.20 -6.61 -2.36
C GLU A 178 19.82 -6.89 -2.97
N MET A 179 18.78 -6.17 -2.54
CA MET A 179 17.42 -6.29 -3.07
C MET A 179 17.13 -5.35 -4.23
N ILE A 180 18.07 -4.43 -4.52
CA ILE A 180 17.90 -3.38 -5.51
C ILE A 180 18.65 -3.78 -6.77
N LYS A 181 17.96 -3.71 -7.92
CA LYS A 181 18.62 -3.85 -9.20
C LYS A 181 19.25 -2.53 -9.57
N SER A 182 20.59 -2.47 -9.61
CA SER A 182 21.29 -1.30 -10.11
C SER A 182 21.36 -1.33 -11.64
N SER A 183 21.21 -0.17 -12.27
CA SER A 183 21.23 0.04 -13.73
C SER A 183 22.60 -0.29 -14.34
N LEU A 184 23.65 -0.28 -13.51
CA LEU A 184 25.04 -0.49 -13.89
C LEU A 184 25.44 -1.98 -13.83
N GLU A 185 24.73 -2.80 -13.06
CA GLU A 185 25.00 -4.22 -12.89
C GLU A 185 23.99 -5.06 -13.69
N SER A 186 24.02 -4.90 -15.02
CA SER A 186 23.21 -5.70 -15.96
C SER A 186 23.55 -7.21 -15.97
N SER A 187 24.44 -7.67 -15.08
CA SER A 187 24.87 -9.06 -14.92
C SER A 187 24.31 -9.77 -13.67
N SER A 188 23.56 -9.09 -12.80
CA SER A 188 22.93 -9.77 -11.67
C SER A 188 21.77 -10.65 -12.17
N PHE A 189 21.94 -11.98 -12.15
CA PHE A 189 20.94 -13.00 -12.47
C PHE A 189 19.72 -13.04 -11.51
N ASN A 190 19.55 -12.02 -10.66
CA ASN A 190 18.50 -11.98 -9.66
C ASN A 190 17.23 -11.37 -10.26
N GLU A 191 16.41 -12.20 -10.92
CA GLU A 191 15.06 -11.82 -11.41
C GLU A 191 14.15 -11.30 -10.28
N GLU A 192 14.52 -11.56 -9.02
CA GLU A 192 13.77 -11.17 -7.83
C GLU A 192 14.13 -9.78 -7.27
N ALA A 193 15.08 -9.05 -7.87
CA ALA A 193 15.45 -7.71 -7.43
C ALA A 193 14.42 -6.64 -7.86
N ILE A 194 14.30 -5.57 -7.06
CA ILE A 194 13.40 -4.44 -7.33
C ILE A 194 14.11 -3.43 -8.25
N ASP A 195 13.51 -3.15 -9.40
CA ASP A 195 14.02 -2.18 -10.38
C ASP A 195 13.60 -0.75 -9.97
N ILE A 196 14.45 -0.10 -9.17
CA ILE A 196 14.19 1.24 -8.64
C ILE A 196 14.12 2.28 -9.78
N GLU A 197 14.89 2.12 -10.85
CA GLU A 197 14.86 3.02 -12.00
C GLU A 197 13.51 3.04 -12.68
N LYS A 198 13.01 1.85 -13.04
CA LYS A 198 11.69 1.74 -13.67
C LYS A 198 10.60 2.23 -12.75
N LEU A 199 10.72 1.98 -11.45
CA LEU A 199 9.75 2.45 -10.48
C LEU A 199 9.76 3.99 -10.37
N CYS A 200 10.92 4.64 -10.30
CA CYS A 200 11.05 6.10 -10.37
C CYS A 200 10.41 6.66 -11.64
N GLN A 201 10.73 6.09 -12.79
CA GLN A 201 10.17 6.54 -14.07
C GLN A 201 8.64 6.39 -14.10
N SER A 202 8.11 5.28 -13.59
CA SER A 202 6.67 5.05 -13.50
C SER A 202 5.99 6.05 -12.57
N VAL A 203 6.54 6.29 -11.38
CA VAL A 203 5.96 7.22 -10.40
C VAL A 203 6.01 8.66 -10.92
N ALA A 204 7.12 9.07 -11.54
CA ALA A 204 7.22 10.40 -12.16
C ALA A 204 6.17 10.56 -13.27
N GLN A 205 6.02 9.55 -14.13
CA GLN A 205 5.01 9.57 -15.19
C GLN A 205 3.59 9.69 -14.60
N SER A 206 3.27 8.89 -13.56
CA SER A 206 1.98 8.93 -12.88
C SER A 206 1.65 10.31 -12.31
N ILE A 207 2.63 11.02 -11.77
CA ILE A 207 2.46 12.39 -11.24
C ILE A 207 2.25 13.38 -12.40
N LEU A 208 3.10 13.31 -13.43
CA LEU A 208 3.07 14.24 -14.58
C LEU A 208 1.78 14.13 -15.43
N THR A 209 1.15 12.95 -15.47
CA THR A 209 -0.12 12.75 -16.21
C THR A 209 -1.34 12.73 -15.31
N ARG A 210 -1.20 13.13 -14.04
CA ARG A 210 -2.28 13.06 -13.07
C ARG A 210 -3.32 14.13 -13.33
N ASP A 211 -4.59 13.76 -13.26
CA ASP A 211 -5.69 14.72 -13.23
C ASP A 211 -5.74 15.45 -11.87
N PHE A 212 -6.29 16.66 -11.86
CA PHE A 212 -6.43 17.44 -10.62
C PHE A 212 -7.63 16.95 -9.80
N TYR A 213 -7.36 16.24 -8.70
CA TYR A 213 -8.39 15.67 -7.82
C TYR A 213 -8.65 16.48 -6.54
N GLU A 214 -7.86 17.53 -6.26
CA GLU A 214 -8.09 18.39 -5.11
C GLU A 214 -9.35 19.23 -5.29
N ILE A 215 -10.21 19.25 -4.27
CA ILE A 215 -11.44 20.03 -4.26
C ILE A 215 -11.20 21.29 -3.42
N ARG A 216 -11.73 22.44 -3.88
CA ARG A 216 -11.61 23.77 -3.22
C ARG A 216 -12.00 23.81 -1.73
N TYR A 217 -12.63 22.77 -1.19
CA TYR A 217 -13.08 22.67 0.20
C TYR A 217 -12.13 21.85 1.10
N GLY A 218 -10.88 21.63 0.69
CA GLY A 218 -9.82 21.13 1.59
C GLY A 218 -9.71 19.61 1.69
N MET A 219 -10.23 18.87 0.71
CA MET A 219 -9.98 17.43 0.61
C MET A 219 -8.66 17.21 -0.12
N GLN A 220 -7.69 16.62 0.60
CA GLN A 220 -6.35 16.34 0.10
C GLN A 220 -6.37 15.21 -0.94
N ASP A 221 -5.55 15.32 -1.99
CA ASP A 221 -5.30 14.22 -2.91
C ASP A 221 -4.32 13.21 -2.28
N ASP A 222 -4.85 12.27 -1.48
CA ASP A 222 -4.08 11.22 -0.81
C ASP A 222 -3.25 10.37 -1.80
N GLY A 223 -3.70 10.22 -3.04
CA GLY A 223 -2.96 9.52 -4.09
C GLY A 223 -1.72 10.28 -4.55
N LEU A 224 -1.85 11.58 -4.81
CA LEU A 224 -0.71 12.45 -5.16
C LEU A 224 0.31 12.53 -4.02
N VAL A 225 -0.17 12.73 -2.79
CA VAL A 225 0.68 12.76 -1.59
C VAL A 225 1.43 11.44 -1.43
N GLY A 226 0.74 10.32 -1.64
CA GLY A 226 1.32 8.99 -1.63
C GLY A 226 2.44 8.82 -2.67
N LEU A 227 2.20 9.25 -3.91
CA LEU A 227 3.18 9.18 -5.00
C LEU A 227 4.42 10.05 -4.73
N ILE A 228 4.24 11.28 -4.23
CA ILE A 228 5.35 12.19 -3.89
C ILE A 228 6.20 11.63 -2.75
N ASN A 229 5.56 11.08 -1.72
CA ASN A 229 6.26 10.43 -0.60
C ASN A 229 7.03 9.19 -1.06
N LEU A 230 6.43 8.38 -1.95
CA LEU A 230 7.09 7.24 -2.56
C LEU A 230 8.32 7.67 -3.37
N MET A 231 8.19 8.68 -4.24
CA MET A 231 9.30 9.21 -5.02
C MET A 231 10.45 9.69 -4.11
N SER A 232 10.12 10.38 -3.02
CA SER A 232 11.11 10.87 -2.05
C SER A 232 11.90 9.73 -1.38
N ASN A 233 11.28 8.57 -1.17
CA ASN A 233 11.98 7.38 -0.67
C ASN A 233 12.81 6.69 -1.75
N LEU A 234 12.34 6.66 -3.00
CA LEU A 234 13.07 6.04 -4.11
C LEU A 234 14.35 6.79 -4.48
N VAL A 235 14.31 8.13 -4.46
CA VAL A 235 15.48 8.97 -4.80
C VAL A 235 16.63 8.81 -3.81
N LYS A 236 16.38 8.32 -2.59
CA LYS A 236 17.43 8.01 -1.58
C LYS A 236 18.43 6.97 -2.08
N TYR A 237 18.03 6.13 -3.03
CA TYR A 237 18.89 5.11 -3.65
C TYR A 237 19.76 5.66 -4.78
N ASP A 238 19.79 6.98 -4.97
CA ASP A 238 20.52 7.71 -6.02
C ASP A 238 20.38 7.10 -7.43
N PRO A 239 19.15 6.86 -7.90
CA PRO A 239 18.93 6.32 -9.24
C PRO A 239 19.42 7.30 -10.31
N THR A 240 19.92 6.78 -11.42
CA THR A 240 20.30 7.55 -12.62
C THR A 240 19.15 8.41 -13.15
N PHE A 241 17.90 8.00 -12.91
CA PHE A 241 16.70 8.82 -13.15
C PHE A 241 16.87 10.27 -12.66
N LYS A 242 17.47 10.49 -11.49
CA LYS A 242 17.68 11.81 -10.87
C LYS A 242 18.44 12.79 -11.77
N TYR A 243 19.32 12.28 -12.64
CA TYR A 243 20.13 13.08 -13.56
C TYR A 243 19.54 13.14 -14.98
N SER A 244 18.38 12.53 -15.19
CA SER A 244 17.71 12.51 -16.48
C SER A 244 16.95 13.81 -16.74
N SER A 245 16.75 14.15 -18.02
CA SER A 245 15.88 15.27 -18.41
C SER A 245 14.44 15.12 -17.89
N LYS A 246 13.97 13.87 -17.73
CA LYS A 246 12.65 13.59 -17.15
C LYS A 246 12.55 14.01 -15.68
N ALA A 247 13.61 13.85 -14.90
CA ALA A 247 13.63 14.31 -13.51
C ALA A 247 13.60 15.84 -13.41
N VAL A 248 14.25 16.55 -14.34
CA VAL A 248 14.16 18.00 -14.42
C VAL A 248 12.73 18.45 -14.72
N GLN A 249 12.08 17.89 -15.75
CA GLN A 249 10.68 18.17 -16.08
C GLN A 249 9.72 17.87 -14.91
N PHE A 250 9.98 16.77 -14.20
CA PHE A 250 9.23 16.39 -13.01
C PHE A 250 9.33 17.44 -11.89
N ILE A 251 10.54 17.93 -11.60
CA ILE A 251 10.77 18.96 -10.58
C ILE A 251 10.15 20.29 -11.01
N GLU A 252 10.31 20.68 -12.28
CA GLU A 252 9.71 21.89 -12.84
C GLU A 252 8.18 21.88 -12.66
N GLN A 253 7.50 20.78 -13.01
CA GLN A 253 6.06 20.68 -12.80
C GLN A 253 5.66 20.68 -11.33
N ILE A 254 6.38 20.01 -10.43
CA ILE A 254 6.09 20.10 -8.99
C ILE A 254 6.21 21.55 -8.51
N PHE A 255 7.22 22.27 -8.99
CA PHE A 255 7.40 23.66 -8.64
C PHE A 255 6.25 24.52 -9.17
N GLU A 256 5.85 24.33 -10.43
CA GLU A 256 4.65 24.98 -11.00
C GLU A 256 3.41 24.66 -10.16
N PHE A 257 3.15 23.40 -9.80
CA PHE A 257 2.00 23.05 -8.97
C PHE A 257 2.01 23.70 -7.58
N LEU A 258 3.17 23.82 -6.94
CA LEU A 258 3.29 24.39 -5.60
C LEU A 258 3.25 25.92 -5.59
N PHE A 259 3.70 26.56 -6.68
CA PHE A 259 3.96 28.01 -6.69
C PHE A 259 3.19 28.79 -7.77
N ASP A 260 2.49 28.13 -8.69
CA ASP A 260 1.67 28.84 -9.68
C ASP A 260 0.50 29.55 -9.02
N MET A 261 0.38 30.83 -9.35
CA MET A 261 -0.78 31.62 -8.97
C MET A 261 -1.98 31.28 -9.87
N PRO A 262 -3.21 31.26 -9.32
CA PRO A 262 -4.40 31.11 -10.13
C PRO A 262 -4.50 32.27 -11.13
N SER A 263 -4.57 31.91 -12.41
CA SER A 263 -4.78 32.87 -13.50
C SER A 263 -6.23 32.82 -13.98
N PRO A 264 -6.70 33.82 -14.75
CA PRO A 264 -8.05 33.79 -15.33
C PRO A 264 -8.32 32.55 -16.20
N HIS A 265 -7.25 31.94 -16.73
CA HIS A 265 -7.27 30.73 -17.56
C HIS A 265 -7.13 29.45 -16.71
N ASN A 266 -6.41 29.51 -15.58
CA ASN A 266 -6.21 28.40 -14.65
C ASN A 266 -6.74 28.71 -13.24
N ARG A 267 -8.06 28.89 -13.12
CA ARG A 267 -8.75 29.17 -11.85
C ARG A 267 -8.75 28.00 -10.84
N GLN A 268 -8.13 26.87 -11.19
CA GLN A 268 -8.06 25.67 -10.36
C GLN A 268 -6.70 25.50 -9.66
N ASN A 269 -5.68 26.30 -10.01
CA ASN A 269 -4.39 26.24 -9.35
C ASN A 269 -4.51 26.63 -7.87
N PRO A 270 -3.68 26.04 -6.98
CA PRO A 270 -3.72 26.34 -5.56
C PRO A 270 -3.43 27.83 -5.29
N ASN A 271 -4.19 28.43 -4.37
CA ASN A 271 -3.91 29.79 -3.93
C ASN A 271 -2.63 29.79 -3.08
N VAL A 272 -1.50 30.17 -3.67
CA VAL A 272 -0.31 30.48 -2.89
C VAL A 272 -0.58 31.79 -2.15
N ASN A 273 -0.96 31.71 -0.87
CA ASN A 273 -1.01 32.87 0.01
C ASN A 273 0.43 33.34 0.28
N LEU A 274 0.99 34.10 -0.65
CA LEU A 274 2.15 34.94 -0.36
C LEU A 274 1.75 35.94 0.73
N PRO A 275 2.58 36.17 1.76
CA PRO A 275 2.32 37.21 2.74
C PRO A 275 2.17 38.55 2.01
N HIS A 276 1.13 39.30 2.40
CA HIS A 276 0.76 40.58 1.82
C HIS A 276 1.97 41.49 1.59
N PRO A 277 2.06 42.18 0.43
CA PRO A 277 3.11 43.16 0.15
C PRO A 277 2.85 44.48 0.90
N GLU A 278 2.79 44.43 2.24
CA GLU A 278 2.68 45.63 3.10
C GLU A 278 4.00 45.96 3.83
N LEU A 279 5.14 45.43 3.38
CA LEU A 279 6.48 45.81 3.86
C LEU A 279 7.37 46.40 2.75
N GLN A 280 6.78 47.16 1.85
CA GLN A 280 7.50 48.13 1.02
C GLN A 280 7.01 49.54 1.34
N LEU A 281 7.49 50.09 2.47
CA LEU A 281 7.65 51.51 2.74
C LEU A 281 8.89 51.71 3.62
#